data_AF-A0A0M4KC25-F1
#
_entry.id   AF-A0A0M4KC25-F1
#
_cell.length_a   1.000
_cell.length_b   1.000
_cell.length_c   1.000
_cell.angle_alpha   90.00
_cell.angle_beta   90.00
_cell.angle_gamma   90.00
#
_symmetry.space_group_name_H-M   'P 1'
#
loop_
_entity.id
_entity.type
_entity.pdbx_description
1 polymer ?
#
loop_
_entity_poly.entity_id
_entity_poly.type
_entity_poly.pdbx_seq_one_letter_code
_entity_poly.pdbx_strand_id
1 'polypeptide(L)'
;MIIKNKGMYLETIINNSISILDENNGFIYKMPINNNIISINNNIITARLKRNYFCDYIGLWKGIYLEFEAKETEKDYFNLNNLKQQQFEKLTLVNKNNGCAFILVYFHLYEKIFFIHISELSNIKNKKIPYQYFKENFLEINFSGINFNFNDIFNHLINYT
;
A
#
# COMPACT_ATOMS: atom_id res chain seq x y z
N MET A 1 -6.39 -0.04 25.77
CA MET A 1 -7.06 1.10 25.12
C MET A 1 -7.29 0.70 23.65
N ILE A 2 -8.50 0.30 23.31
CA ILE A 2 -8.83 -0.31 22.01
C ILE A 2 -8.69 0.78 20.94
N ILE A 3 -7.73 0.61 20.02
CA ILE A 3 -7.47 1.54 18.92
C ILE A 3 -8.71 1.56 18.02
N LYS A 4 -9.47 2.64 18.11
CA LYS A 4 -10.73 2.88 17.38
C LYS A 4 -10.46 3.51 16.00
N ASN A 5 -9.36 3.14 15.35
CA ASN A 5 -8.95 3.63 14.03
C ASN A 5 -8.90 2.44 13.05
N LYS A 6 -10.08 1.93 12.66
CA LYS A 6 -10.31 0.74 11.80
C LYS A 6 -9.89 0.94 10.32
N GLY A 7 -8.74 1.56 10.09
CA GLY A 7 -8.23 1.91 8.77
C GLY A 7 -6.79 2.42 8.77
N MET A 8 -6.19 2.62 9.95
CA MET A 8 -4.86 3.24 10.09
C MET A 8 -3.81 2.26 10.62
N TYR A 9 -4.17 1.00 10.88
CA TYR A 9 -3.23 0.07 11.51
C TYR A 9 -2.08 -0.25 10.56
N LEU A 10 -2.40 -0.70 9.34
CA LEU A 10 -1.38 -0.95 8.33
C LEU A 10 -0.62 0.33 7.95
N GLU A 11 -1.32 1.46 7.83
CA GLU A 11 -0.69 2.77 7.59
C GLU A 11 0.35 3.10 8.68
N THR A 12 0.03 2.87 9.95
CA THR A 12 0.94 3.13 11.07
C THR A 12 2.18 2.26 10.97
N ILE A 13 2.01 0.96 10.69
CA ILE A 13 3.12 0.03 10.50
C ILE A 13 4.00 0.48 9.34
N ILE A 14 3.41 0.83 8.20
CA ILE A 14 4.13 1.31 7.02
C ILE A 14 4.92 2.57 7.37
N ASN A 15 4.30 3.57 7.99
CA ASN A 15 4.96 4.83 8.33
C ASN A 15 6.13 4.62 9.31
N ASN A 16 5.97 3.74 10.31
CA ASN A 16 7.05 3.35 11.22
C ASN A 16 8.17 2.57 10.52
N SER A 17 7.84 1.84 9.45
CA SER A 17 8.82 1.12 8.64
C SER A 17 9.57 2.07 7.71
N ILE A 18 8.89 3.11 7.22
CA ILE A 18 9.51 4.19 6.42
C ILE A 18 10.49 4.99 7.27
N SER A 19 10.15 5.31 8.53
CA SER A 19 10.98 6.16 9.39
C SER A 19 12.33 5.55 9.79
N ILE A 20 12.52 4.25 9.55
CA ILE A 20 13.77 3.53 9.81
C ILE A 20 14.55 3.18 8.52
N LEU A 21 14.09 3.66 7.36
CA LEU A 21 14.80 3.47 6.09
C LEU A 21 16.12 4.25 6.07
N ASP A 22 17.14 3.66 5.47
CA ASP A 22 18.38 4.36 5.16
C ASP A 22 18.18 5.25 3.93
N GLU A 23 18.13 6.57 4.17
CA GLU A 23 17.91 7.58 3.13
C GLU A 23 18.99 7.59 2.03
N ASN A 24 20.17 7.02 2.30
CA ASN A 24 21.22 6.87 1.27
C ASN A 24 20.82 5.88 0.16
N ASN A 25 19.93 4.94 0.47
CA ASN A 25 19.43 3.95 -0.49
C ASN A 25 18.13 4.41 -1.17
N GLY A 26 17.44 5.42 -0.64
CA GLY A 26 16.21 5.94 -1.22
C GLY A 26 15.22 6.45 -0.18
N PHE A 27 14.01 6.79 -0.62
CA PHE A 27 12.96 7.37 0.21
C PHE A 27 11.57 6.88 -0.19
N ILE A 28 10.63 6.91 0.75
CA ILE A 28 9.22 6.64 0.54
C ILE A 28 8.41 7.71 1.26
N TYR A 29 7.36 8.24 0.62
CA TYR A 29 6.46 9.22 1.18
C TYR A 29 5.01 8.76 1.11
N LYS A 30 4.26 9.03 2.17
CA LYS A 30 2.79 8.96 2.15
C LYS A 30 2.23 10.19 1.44
N MET A 31 1.35 9.97 0.47
CA MET A 31 0.69 11.04 -0.26
C MET A 31 -0.40 11.71 0.59
N PRO A 32 -0.44 13.06 0.63
CA PRO A 32 -1.50 13.77 1.32
C PRO A 32 -2.83 13.60 0.57
N ILE A 33 -3.93 13.80 1.30
CA ILE A 33 -5.27 13.76 0.71
C ILE A 33 -5.40 14.92 -0.29
N ASN A 34 -5.69 14.62 -1.56
CA ASN A 34 -5.92 15.66 -2.55
C ASN A 34 -7.22 16.42 -2.26
N ASN A 35 -7.11 17.72 -2.03
CA ASN A 35 -8.25 18.56 -1.72
C ASN A 35 -8.03 20.00 -2.21
N ASN A 36 -9.13 20.72 -2.40
CA ASN A 36 -9.12 22.16 -2.57
C ASN A 36 -9.70 22.80 -1.31
N ILE A 37 -8.91 23.66 -0.66
CA ILE A 37 -9.42 24.49 0.44
C ILE A 37 -10.45 25.47 -0.15
N ILE A 38 -11.66 25.45 0.39
CA ILE A 38 -12.76 26.35 0.05
C ILE A 38 -12.71 27.59 0.96
N SER A 39 -12.53 27.37 2.27
CA SER A 39 -12.48 28.44 3.26
C SER A 39 -11.77 28.02 4.54
N ILE A 40 -11.29 29.01 5.30
CA ILE A 40 -10.70 28.85 6.63
C ILE A 40 -11.39 29.84 7.56
N ASN A 41 -12.11 29.35 8.57
CA ASN A 41 -12.78 30.17 9.57
C ASN A 41 -12.42 29.65 10.97
N ASN A 42 -11.81 30.49 11.82
CA ASN A 42 -11.43 30.15 13.19
C ASN A 42 -10.73 28.77 13.30
N ASN A 43 -9.71 28.53 12.47
CA ASN A 43 -8.94 27.28 12.35
C ASN A 43 -9.70 26.05 11.80
N ILE A 44 -10.95 26.22 11.35
CA ILE A 44 -11.70 25.17 10.65
C ILE A 44 -11.46 25.32 9.15
N ILE A 45 -10.86 24.29 8.54
CA ILE A 45 -10.65 24.19 7.10
C ILE A 45 -11.85 23.47 6.48
N THR A 46 -12.56 24.16 5.58
CA THR A 46 -13.55 23.52 4.71
C THR A 46 -12.87 23.22 3.39
N ALA A 47 -12.87 21.95 2.95
CA ALA A 47 -12.21 21.55 1.72
C ALA A 47 -13.09 20.64 0.86
N ARG A 48 -12.98 20.79 -0.46
CA ARG A 48 -13.56 19.85 -1.43
C ARG A 48 -12.54 18.78 -1.75
N LEU A 49 -12.83 17.54 -1.38
CA LEU A 49 -12.00 16.39 -1.75
C LEU A 49 -11.96 16.22 -3.26
N LYS A 50 -10.77 15.88 -3.76
CA LYS A 50 -10.51 15.58 -5.16
C LYS A 50 -10.04 14.13 -5.30
N ARG A 51 -10.10 13.64 -6.53
CA ARG A 51 -9.52 12.36 -6.92
C ARG A 51 -8.00 12.45 -6.78
N ASN A 52 -7.38 11.50 -6.09
CA ASN A 52 -5.91 11.40 -6.07
C ASN A 52 -5.42 10.91 -7.44
N TYR A 53 -4.29 11.47 -7.89
CA TYR A 53 -3.58 11.00 -9.08
C TYR A 53 -2.61 9.86 -8.76
N PHE A 54 -1.95 9.96 -7.61
CA PHE A 54 -1.03 8.94 -7.07
C PHE A 54 -1.77 7.96 -6.16
N CYS A 55 -1.16 6.80 -5.94
CA CYS A 55 -1.50 5.90 -4.83
C CYS A 55 -1.12 6.50 -3.47
N ASP A 56 -1.45 5.79 -2.40
CA ASP A 56 -1.22 6.24 -1.03
C ASP A 56 0.28 6.46 -0.71
N TYR A 57 1.18 5.72 -1.37
CA TYR A 57 2.62 5.83 -1.16
C TYR A 57 3.39 5.87 -2.48
N ILE A 58 4.42 6.71 -2.53
CA ILE A 58 5.37 6.81 -3.64
C ILE A 58 6.79 6.89 -3.11
N GLY A 59 7.78 6.59 -3.94
CA GLY A 59 9.17 6.71 -3.54
C GLY A 59 10.17 6.41 -4.65
N LEU A 60 11.42 6.38 -4.25
CA LEU A 60 12.53 5.92 -5.06
C LEU A 60 13.42 5.04 -4.17
N TRP A 61 13.76 3.84 -4.62
CA TRP A 61 14.69 2.97 -3.91
C TRP A 61 15.73 2.42 -4.87
N LYS A 62 17.01 2.65 -4.58
CA LYS A 62 18.16 2.27 -5.42
C LYS A 62 18.00 2.64 -6.90
N GLY A 63 17.43 3.82 -7.15
CA GLY A 63 17.18 4.32 -8.51
C GLY A 63 15.88 3.85 -9.17
N ILE A 64 15.12 2.96 -8.53
CA ILE A 64 13.84 2.45 -9.04
C ILE A 64 12.69 3.25 -8.42
N TYR A 65 11.81 3.81 -9.26
CA TYR A 65 10.58 4.43 -8.80
C TYR A 65 9.64 3.37 -8.23
N LEU A 66 9.07 3.63 -7.06
CA LEU A 66 8.08 2.77 -6.43
C LEU A 66 6.78 3.54 -6.17
N GLU A 67 5.65 2.86 -6.36
CA GLU A 67 4.33 3.40 -6.02
C GLU A 67 3.42 2.25 -5.59
N PHE A 68 2.75 2.39 -4.46
CA PHE A 68 1.94 1.31 -3.91
C PHE A 68 0.75 1.80 -3.10
N GLU A 69 -0.21 0.88 -2.95
CA GLU A 69 -1.43 1.09 -2.18
C GLU A 69 -1.43 0.20 -0.94
N ALA A 70 -1.93 0.71 0.19
CA ALA A 70 -2.10 -0.05 1.42
C ALA A 70 -3.60 -0.34 1.65
N LYS A 71 -3.95 -1.61 1.85
CA LYS A 71 -5.33 -2.04 2.10
C LYS A 71 -5.38 -2.97 3.30
N GLU A 72 -6.53 -3.00 3.96
CA GLU A 72 -6.77 -3.91 5.07
C GLU A 72 -8.15 -4.55 4.96
N THR A 73 -8.31 -5.73 5.57
CA THR A 73 -9.57 -6.47 5.62
C THR A 73 -9.76 -7.12 6.99
N GLU A 74 -10.97 -6.97 7.53
CA GLU A 74 -11.44 -7.67 8.74
C GLU A 74 -12.07 -9.04 8.42
N LYS A 75 -11.97 -9.48 7.17
CA LYS A 75 -12.59 -10.72 6.66
C LYS A 75 -11.53 -11.77 6.36
N ASP A 76 -11.98 -13.00 6.19
CA ASP A 76 -11.20 -14.14 5.71
C ASP A 76 -10.91 -14.08 4.20
N TYR A 77 -11.23 -12.98 3.54
CA TYR A 77 -10.91 -12.68 2.15
C TYR A 77 -10.61 -11.19 1.94
N PHE A 78 -9.86 -10.90 0.89
CA PHE A 78 -9.74 -9.55 0.35
C PHE A 78 -10.67 -9.39 -0.85
N ASN A 79 -11.37 -8.25 -0.92
CA ASN A 79 -12.19 -7.91 -2.08
C ASN A 79 -11.43 -6.95 -2.98
N LEU A 80 -11.05 -7.38 -4.18
CA LEU A 80 -10.36 -6.56 -5.18
C LEU A 80 -11.08 -5.26 -5.51
N ASN A 81 -12.41 -5.19 -5.37
CA ASN A 81 -13.14 -3.93 -5.54
C ASN A 81 -12.74 -2.84 -4.51
N ASN A 82 -12.05 -3.20 -3.43
CA ASN A 82 -11.47 -2.23 -2.49
C ASN A 82 -10.30 -1.46 -3.11
N LEU A 83 -9.65 -2.00 -4.15
CA LEU A 83 -8.71 -1.29 -4.99
C LEU A 83 -9.49 -0.57 -6.09
N LYS A 84 -9.51 0.76 -6.05
CA LYS A 84 -10.27 1.54 -7.03
C LYS A 84 -9.64 1.37 -8.42
N GLN A 85 -10.47 1.35 -9.46
CA GLN A 85 -10.03 1.21 -10.86
C GLN A 85 -8.85 2.14 -11.22
N GLN A 86 -8.86 3.37 -10.73
CA GLN A 86 -7.78 4.34 -10.96
C GLN A 86 -6.45 3.95 -10.32
N GLN A 87 -6.52 3.40 -9.10
CA GLN A 87 -5.33 2.95 -8.39
C GLN A 87 -4.73 1.79 -9.17
N PHE A 88 -5.57 0.86 -9.65
CA PHE A 88 -5.13 -0.23 -10.51
C PHE A 88 -4.52 0.26 -11.84
N GLU A 89 -5.16 1.21 -12.53
CA GLU A 89 -4.63 1.82 -13.76
C GLU A 89 -3.30 2.53 -13.52
N LYS A 90 -3.17 3.25 -12.40
CA LYS A 90 -1.95 3.95 -12.01
C LYS A 90 -0.80 2.97 -11.74
N LEU A 91 -1.04 1.94 -10.92
CA LEU A 91 -0.05 0.90 -10.63
C LEU A 91 0.35 0.14 -11.91
N THR A 92 -0.61 -0.14 -12.79
CA THR A 92 -0.34 -0.78 -14.09
C THR A 92 0.55 0.11 -14.97
N LEU A 93 0.28 1.42 -15.01
CA LEU A 93 1.10 2.38 -15.74
C LEU A 93 2.53 2.45 -15.20
N VAL A 94 2.69 2.46 -13.88
CA VAL A 94 4.02 2.48 -13.24
C VAL A 94 4.81 1.22 -13.62
N ASN A 95 4.20 0.04 -13.48
CA ASN A 95 4.83 -1.23 -13.86
C ASN A 95 5.21 -1.29 -15.34
N LYS A 96 4.34 -0.79 -16.23
CA LYS A 96 4.64 -0.72 -17.67
C LYS A 96 5.87 0.15 -18.00
N ASN A 97 6.23 1.09 -17.12
CA ASN A 97 7.37 1.99 -17.30
C ASN A 97 8.55 1.62 -16.39
N ASN A 98 8.72 0.33 -16.08
CA ASN A 98 9.83 -0.21 -15.27
C ASN A 98 9.90 0.35 -13.84
N GLY A 99 8.80 0.92 -13.34
CA GLY A 99 8.65 1.24 -11.94
C GLY A 99 8.13 0.02 -11.17
N CYS A 100 8.44 -0.05 -9.89
CA CYS A 100 7.93 -1.06 -8.99
C CYS A 100 6.53 -0.67 -8.49
N ALA A 101 5.51 -1.46 -8.84
CA ALA A 101 4.13 -1.20 -8.42
C ALA A 101 3.49 -2.42 -7.75
N PHE A 102 2.94 -2.20 -6.57
CA PHE A 102 2.39 -3.28 -5.74
C PHE A 102 1.27 -2.79 -4.84
N ILE A 103 0.63 -3.73 -4.15
CA ILE A 103 -0.25 -3.44 -3.03
C ILE A 103 0.22 -4.21 -1.79
N LEU A 104 0.01 -3.62 -0.63
CA LEU A 104 0.11 -4.31 0.66
C LEU A 104 -1.28 -4.57 1.20
N VAL A 105 -1.56 -5.80 1.60
CA VAL A 105 -2.85 -6.19 2.17
C VAL A 105 -2.65 -6.77 3.56
N TYR A 106 -3.27 -6.12 4.57
CA TYR A 106 -3.31 -6.62 5.93
C TYR A 106 -4.61 -7.36 6.23
N PHE A 107 -4.50 -8.57 6.76
CA PHE A 107 -5.62 -9.36 7.25
C PHE A 107 -5.69 -9.28 8.78
N HIS A 108 -6.68 -8.53 9.31
CA HIS A 108 -6.84 -8.35 10.76
C HIS A 108 -7.11 -9.66 11.49
N LEU A 109 -7.87 -10.59 10.90
CA LEU A 109 -8.20 -11.87 11.55
C LEU A 109 -7.00 -12.79 11.77
N TYR A 110 -5.94 -12.60 10.97
CA TYR A 110 -4.75 -13.45 10.99
C TYR A 110 -3.49 -12.72 11.43
N GLU A 111 -3.60 -11.40 11.59
CA GLU A 111 -2.47 -10.50 11.88
C GLU A 111 -1.31 -10.67 10.89
N LYS A 112 -1.64 -10.75 9.59
CA LYS A 112 -0.67 -10.97 8.50
C LYS A 112 -0.70 -9.86 7.46
N ILE A 113 0.48 -9.47 6.98
CA ILE A 113 0.66 -8.55 5.86
C ILE A 113 1.13 -9.37 4.65
N PHE A 114 0.54 -9.12 3.50
CA PHE A 114 0.96 -9.70 2.23
C PHE A 114 1.39 -8.62 1.25
N PHE A 115 2.48 -8.89 0.54
CA PHE A 115 2.92 -8.14 -0.62
C PHE A 115 2.38 -8.80 -1.88
N ILE A 116 1.79 -8.00 -2.77
CA ILE A 116 1.31 -8.45 -4.08
C ILE A 116 1.79 -7.49 -5.16
N HIS A 117 2.62 -7.98 -6.08
CA HIS A 117 3.03 -7.21 -7.23
C HIS A 117 1.85 -7.02 -8.20
N ILE A 118 1.78 -5.87 -8.88
CA ILE A 118 0.62 -5.55 -9.73
C ILE A 118 0.43 -6.55 -10.89
N SER A 119 1.52 -7.17 -11.38
CA SER A 119 1.46 -8.21 -12.42
C SER A 119 0.81 -9.51 -11.94
N GLU A 120 0.82 -9.78 -10.63
CA GLU A 120 0.17 -10.97 -10.08
C GLU A 120 -1.35 -10.76 -10.01
N LEU A 121 -1.81 -9.51 -9.84
CA LEU A 121 -3.22 -9.16 -9.82
C LEU A 121 -3.91 -9.29 -11.18
N SER A 122 -3.20 -9.11 -12.30
CA SER A 122 -3.81 -9.18 -13.63
C SER A 122 -4.36 -10.56 -13.98
N ASN A 123 -3.88 -11.61 -13.32
CA ASN A 123 -4.30 -12.99 -13.57
C ASN A 123 -5.52 -13.42 -12.73
N ILE A 124 -5.95 -12.57 -11.78
CA ILE A 124 -7.00 -12.93 -10.83
C ILE A 124 -8.38 -12.62 -11.41
N LYS A 125 -9.14 -13.68 -11.72
CA LYS A 125 -10.52 -13.56 -12.25
C LYS A 125 -11.55 -13.29 -11.15
N ASN A 126 -11.33 -13.84 -9.95
CA ASN A 126 -12.28 -13.74 -8.84
C ASN A 126 -12.03 -12.48 -8.01
N LYS A 127 -13.05 -11.65 -7.87
CA LYS A 127 -12.96 -10.40 -7.10
C LYS A 127 -12.77 -10.61 -5.59
N LYS A 128 -13.25 -11.74 -5.04
CA LYS A 128 -12.99 -12.12 -3.65
C LYS A 128 -11.88 -13.14 -3.63
N ILE A 129 -10.76 -12.79 -3.01
CA ILE A 129 -9.57 -13.63 -2.90
C ILE A 129 -9.48 -14.11 -1.45
N PRO A 130 -9.69 -15.42 -1.18
CA PRO A 130 -9.61 -15.97 0.17
C PRO A 130 -8.21 -15.87 0.77
N TYR A 131 -8.11 -15.76 2.10
CA TYR A 131 -6.84 -15.73 2.82
C TYR A 131 -5.92 -16.91 2.47
N GLN A 132 -6.47 -18.11 2.30
CA GLN A 132 -5.68 -19.29 1.95
C GLN A 132 -4.94 -19.09 0.61
N TYR A 133 -5.57 -18.42 -0.35
CA TYR A 133 -4.92 -18.07 -1.62
C TYR A 133 -3.76 -17.10 -1.40
N PHE A 134 -3.90 -16.10 -0.53
CA PHE A 134 -2.78 -15.21 -0.18
C PHE A 134 -1.61 -15.98 0.40
N LYS A 135 -1.87 -16.87 1.36
CA LYS A 135 -0.83 -17.67 2.02
C LYS A 135 -0.07 -18.58 1.06
N GLU A 136 -0.74 -19.11 0.04
CA GLU A 136 -0.16 -20.04 -0.93
C GLU A 136 0.53 -19.35 -2.10
N ASN A 137 0.10 -18.14 -2.47
CA ASN A 137 0.48 -17.51 -3.74
C ASN A 137 1.21 -16.18 -3.60
N PHE A 138 1.15 -15.51 -2.44
CA PHE A 138 1.75 -14.20 -2.25
C PHE A 138 2.77 -14.19 -1.13
N LEU A 139 3.71 -13.25 -1.21
CA LEU A 139 4.74 -13.07 -0.21
C LEU A 139 4.13 -12.55 1.10
N GLU A 140 4.26 -13.33 2.17
CA GLU A 140 3.99 -12.87 3.53
C GLU A 140 5.14 -11.99 4.03
N ILE A 141 4.80 -10.80 4.54
CA ILE A 141 5.77 -9.87 5.14
C ILE A 141 5.74 -10.06 6.65
N ASN A 142 6.88 -10.44 7.20
CA ASN A 142 7.06 -10.53 8.65
C ASN A 142 7.20 -9.12 9.23
N PHE A 143 6.47 -8.85 10.31
CA PHE A 143 6.53 -7.58 11.01
C PHE A 143 6.56 -7.81 12.52
N SER A 144 7.19 -6.90 13.26
CA SER A 144 7.40 -6.99 14.72
C SER A 144 6.19 -6.49 15.54
N GLY A 145 5.04 -6.30 14.90
CA GLY A 145 3.86 -5.63 15.47
C GLY A 145 3.86 -4.10 15.29
N ILE A 146 5.02 -3.48 15.06
CA ILE A 146 5.16 -2.01 14.96
C ILE A 146 5.73 -1.57 13.62
N ASN A 147 6.62 -2.37 13.03
CA ASN A 147 7.24 -2.12 11.72
C ASN A 147 7.67 -3.44 11.05
N PHE A 148 8.01 -3.36 9.77
CA PHE A 148 8.69 -4.40 8.99
C PHE A 148 9.90 -3.81 8.27
N ASN A 149 10.77 -4.66 7.73
CA ASN A 149 11.90 -4.20 6.92
C ASN A 149 11.49 -4.16 5.45
N PHE A 150 11.47 -2.96 4.86
CA PHE A 150 11.18 -2.81 3.43
C PHE A 150 12.17 -3.54 2.52
N ASN A 151 13.39 -3.86 2.98
CA ASN A 151 14.31 -4.69 2.20
C ASN A 151 13.75 -6.09 1.94
N ASP A 152 12.84 -6.60 2.78
CA ASP A 152 12.17 -7.90 2.54
C ASP A 152 11.30 -7.83 1.28
N ILE A 153 10.69 -6.66 1.03
CA ILE A 153 9.94 -6.37 -0.20
C ILE A 153 10.91 -6.11 -1.36
N PHE A 154 11.92 -5.26 -1.17
CA PHE A 154 12.85 -4.88 -2.24
C PHE A 154 13.69 -6.04 -2.77
N ASN A 155 14.13 -6.95 -1.92
CA ASN A 155 14.86 -8.14 -2.35
C ASN A 155 13.97 -9.06 -3.20
N HIS A 156 12.66 -9.11 -2.89
CA HIS A 156 11.72 -9.88 -3.69
C HIS A 156 11.44 -9.24 -5.05
N LEU A 157 11.45 -7.90 -5.10
CA LEU A 157 11.26 -7.12 -6.33
C LEU A 157 12.37 -7.26 -7.35
N ILE A 158 13.61 -7.60 -6.93
CA ILE A 158 14.72 -7.89 -7.85
C ILE A 158 14.39 -9.06 -8.79
N ASN A 159 13.47 -9.97 -8.41
CA ASN A 159 13.04 -11.05 -9.29
C ASN A 159 12.04 -10.62 -10.38
N TYR A 160 11.49 -9.40 -10.27
CA TYR A 160 10.49 -8.86 -11.21
C TYR A 160 11.07 -7.82 -12.20
N THR A 161 12.34 -7.44 -12.03
CA THR A 161 13.12 -6.54 -12.91
C THR A 161 14.14 -7.31 -13.72
#